data_AF-W8Y7D0-F1
#
_entry.id   AF-W8Y7D0-F1
#
_cell.length_a   1.000
_cell.length_b   1.000
_cell.length_c   1.000
_cell.angle_alpha   90.00
_cell.angle_beta   90.00
_cell.angle_gamma   90.00
#
_symmetry.space_group_name_H-M   'P 1'
#
loop_
_entity.id
_entity.type
_entity.pdbx_description
1 polymer ?
#
loop_
_entity_poly.entity_id
_entity_poly.type
_entity_poly.pdbx_seq_one_letter_code
_entity_poly.pdbx_strand_id
1 'polypeptide(L)'
;MQNKIQVKSVEKRENALIFCAENSEIEVKELSARNHVLVDSDNLSFLYILENESSFIYVSIPHTCWEAMHEAMNNDVVMFVRVNEIEMELEGLKEEVEYLVENIEGNANYGEELVTAVEKVFL
;
A
#
# COMPACT_ATOMS: atom_id res chain seq x y z
N MET A 1 -2.71 -3.14 -17.97
CA MET A 1 -3.15 -4.04 -16.87
C MET A 1 -4.39 -3.41 -16.25
N GLN A 2 -5.55 -4.07 -16.29
CA GLN A 2 -6.85 -3.47 -15.93
C GLN A 2 -7.20 -3.53 -14.42
N ASN A 3 -6.38 -4.15 -13.57
CA ASN A 3 -6.71 -4.41 -12.16
C ASN A 3 -5.74 -3.72 -11.17
N LYS A 4 -5.47 -2.42 -11.34
CA LYS A 4 -4.59 -1.64 -10.44
C LYS A 4 -5.35 -0.42 -9.91
N ILE A 5 -5.50 -0.32 -8.60
CA ILE A 5 -6.01 0.84 -7.87
C ILE A 5 -4.81 1.75 -7.61
N GLN A 6 -4.89 2.99 -8.05
CA GLN A 6 -3.78 3.95 -7.95
C GLN A 6 -4.07 4.94 -6.83
N VAL A 7 -3.36 4.83 -5.71
CA VAL A 7 -3.47 5.80 -4.62
C VAL A 7 -2.86 7.13 -5.07
N LYS A 8 -3.58 8.22 -4.81
CA LYS A 8 -3.19 9.58 -5.19
C LYS A 8 -2.86 10.45 -3.99
N SER A 9 -3.49 10.20 -2.86
CA SER A 9 -3.33 10.99 -1.65
C SER A 9 -3.68 10.17 -0.42
N VAL A 10 -3.44 10.76 0.74
CA VAL A 10 -3.86 10.24 2.03
C VAL A 10 -4.77 11.22 2.76
N GLU A 11 -5.76 10.70 3.47
CA GLU A 11 -6.56 11.42 4.45
C GLU A 11 -6.25 10.84 5.84
N LYS A 12 -5.88 11.71 6.78
CA LYS A 12 -5.66 11.34 8.18
C LYS A 12 -6.92 11.59 8.99
N ARG A 13 -7.37 10.59 9.74
CA ARG A 13 -8.44 10.67 10.74
C ARG A 13 -7.87 10.33 12.12
N GLU A 14 -8.65 10.58 13.18
CA GLU A 14 -8.21 10.42 14.58
C GLU A 14 -7.59 9.03 14.87
N ASN A 15 -8.17 7.96 14.33
CA ASN A 15 -7.70 6.58 14.51
C ASN A 15 -7.52 5.82 13.19
N ALA A 16 -7.32 6.53 12.07
CA ALA A 16 -7.16 5.87 10.77
C ALA A 16 -6.35 6.69 9.77
N LEU A 17 -5.63 5.99 8.90
CA LEU A 17 -5.06 6.54 7.68
C LEU A 17 -5.81 5.96 6.47
N ILE A 18 -6.21 6.83 5.55
CA ILE A 18 -6.98 6.43 4.38
C ILE A 18 -6.21 6.77 3.11
N PHE A 19 -5.86 5.76 2.34
CA PHE A 19 -5.29 5.89 1.01
C PHE A 19 -6.41 6.17 0.00
N CYS A 20 -6.45 7.37 -0.54
CA CYS A 20 -7.48 7.81 -1.47
C CYS A 20 -7.08 7.49 -2.91
N ALA A 21 -7.90 6.70 -3.59
CA ALA A 21 -7.80 6.41 -5.01
C ALA A 21 -9.03 6.93 -5.75
N GLU A 22 -8.81 7.62 -6.87
CA GLU A 22 -9.87 8.16 -7.72
C GLU A 22 -10.02 7.32 -9.00
N ASN A 23 -11.25 7.23 -9.52
CA ASN A 23 -11.56 6.72 -10.86
C ASN A 23 -11.04 5.31 -11.14
N SER A 24 -11.34 4.35 -10.26
CA SER A 24 -11.15 2.93 -10.59
C SER A 24 -12.43 2.37 -11.22
N GLU A 25 -12.30 1.72 -12.38
CA GLU A 25 -13.37 0.92 -13.01
C GLU A 25 -13.65 -0.39 -12.24
N ILE A 26 -12.91 -0.64 -11.15
CA ILE A 26 -12.98 -1.86 -10.36
C ILE A 26 -14.15 -1.74 -9.38
N GLU A 27 -15.11 -2.66 -9.50
CA GLU A 27 -16.10 -2.85 -8.45
C GLU A 27 -15.44 -3.46 -7.21
N VAL A 28 -15.46 -2.72 -6.10
CA VAL A 28 -14.86 -3.10 -4.81
C VAL A 28 -15.76 -4.08 -4.03
N LYS A 29 -16.73 -4.72 -4.70
CA LYS A 29 -17.60 -5.71 -4.08
C LYS A 29 -16.88 -7.05 -4.05
N GLU A 30 -16.96 -7.74 -2.91
CA GLU A 30 -16.44 -9.09 -2.73
C GLU A 30 -14.90 -9.19 -2.84
N LEU A 31 -14.16 -8.13 -2.52
CA LEU A 31 -12.71 -8.24 -2.36
C LEU A 31 -12.35 -8.71 -0.96
N SER A 32 -11.36 -9.59 -0.87
CA SER A 32 -10.70 -9.98 0.37
C SER A 32 -9.24 -9.55 0.37
N ALA A 33 -8.77 -9.12 1.54
CA ALA A 33 -7.37 -8.90 1.84
C ALA A 33 -6.60 -10.22 1.76
N ARG A 34 -5.50 -10.26 0.99
CA ARG A 34 -4.59 -11.42 0.98
C ARG A 34 -3.44 -11.27 1.99
N ASN A 35 -3.39 -10.14 2.70
CA ASN A 35 -2.29 -9.77 3.60
C ASN A 35 -0.95 -10.03 2.91
N HIS A 36 -0.78 -9.47 1.69
CA HIS A 36 0.46 -9.62 0.96
C HIS A 36 0.85 -8.34 0.23
N VAL A 37 2.11 -7.94 0.37
CA VAL A 37 2.67 -6.74 -0.27
C VAL A 37 3.84 -7.10 -1.17
N LEU A 38 3.80 -6.55 -2.39
CA LEU A 38 4.90 -6.59 -3.35
C LEU A 38 5.49 -5.19 -3.53
N VAL A 39 6.61 -5.11 -4.27
CA VAL A 39 7.21 -3.85 -4.68
C VAL A 39 7.13 -3.68 -6.19
N ASP A 40 6.85 -2.46 -6.61
CA ASP A 40 7.04 -1.96 -7.96
C ASP A 40 8.19 -0.94 -7.95
N SER A 41 9.41 -1.43 -8.19
CA SER A 41 10.63 -0.63 -8.11
C SER A 41 10.67 0.49 -9.13
N ASP A 42 10.15 0.25 -10.34
CA ASP A 42 10.11 1.24 -11.42
C ASP A 42 9.22 2.44 -11.06
N ASN A 43 8.16 2.21 -10.28
CA ASN A 43 7.21 3.26 -9.89
C ASN A 43 7.38 3.72 -8.42
N LEU A 44 8.37 3.20 -7.70
CA LEU A 44 8.57 3.43 -6.26
C LEU A 44 7.26 3.32 -5.48
N SER A 45 6.65 2.13 -5.53
CA SER A 45 5.38 1.89 -4.85
C SER A 45 5.29 0.51 -4.23
N PHE A 46 4.59 0.43 -3.10
CA PHE A 46 4.14 -0.83 -2.52
C PHE A 46 2.84 -1.25 -3.19
N LEU A 47 2.73 -2.53 -3.53
CA LEU A 47 1.55 -3.13 -4.15
C LEU A 47 0.90 -4.07 -3.15
N TYR A 48 -0.14 -3.61 -2.48
CA TYR A 48 -0.95 -4.47 -1.63
C TYR A 48 -1.94 -5.27 -2.48
N ILE A 49 -2.03 -6.59 -2.24
CA ILE A 49 -2.86 -7.49 -3.06
C ILE A 49 -4.23 -7.69 -2.41
N LEU A 50 -5.25 -7.31 -3.16
CA LEU A 50 -6.63 -7.69 -2.96
C LEU A 50 -6.99 -8.80 -3.96
N GLU A 51 -7.93 -9.66 -3.59
CA GLU A 51 -8.45 -10.69 -4.48
C GLU A 51 -9.97 -10.75 -4.43
N ASN A 52 -10.58 -11.16 -5.53
CA ASN A 52 -11.94 -11.69 -5.56
C ASN A 52 -11.92 -13.11 -6.13
N GLU A 53 -13.08 -13.75 -6.28
CA GLU A 53 -13.19 -15.13 -6.79
C GLU A 53 -12.50 -15.38 -8.14
N SER A 54 -12.23 -14.32 -8.92
CA SER A 54 -11.79 -14.45 -10.31
C SER A 54 -10.50 -13.72 -10.67
N SER A 55 -9.97 -12.85 -9.79
CA SER A 55 -8.86 -11.98 -10.14
C SER A 55 -8.12 -11.36 -8.95
N PHE A 56 -6.86 -11.00 -9.20
CA PHE A 56 -6.07 -10.14 -8.32
C PHE A 56 -6.23 -8.67 -8.70
N ILE A 57 -6.28 -7.83 -7.67
CA ILE A 57 -6.30 -6.38 -7.74
C ILE A 57 -5.17 -5.83 -6.89
N TYR A 58 -4.42 -4.88 -7.44
CA TYR A 58 -3.25 -4.30 -6.78
C TYR A 58 -3.56 -2.88 -6.33
N VAL A 59 -3.47 -2.61 -5.04
CA VAL A 59 -3.47 -1.25 -4.48
C VAL A 59 -2.05 -0.72 -4.50
N SER A 60 -1.79 0.23 -5.39
CA SER A 60 -0.50 0.88 -5.57
C SER A 60 -0.38 2.06 -4.63
N ILE A 61 0.45 1.93 -3.59
CA ILE A 61 0.75 2.97 -2.61
C ILE A 61 2.10 3.60 -2.97
N PRO A 62 2.10 4.79 -3.61
CA PRO A 62 3.34 5.42 -4.07
C PRO A 62 4.17 5.95 -2.90
N HIS A 63 5.48 6.12 -3.12
CA HIS A 63 6.42 6.65 -2.13
C HIS A 63 6.00 8.00 -1.52
N THR A 64 5.23 8.81 -2.25
CA THR A 64 4.67 10.07 -1.75
C THR A 64 3.72 9.89 -0.57
N CYS A 65 3.20 8.68 -0.33
CA CYS A 65 2.33 8.35 0.80
C CYS A 65 3.06 7.64 1.95
N TRP A 66 4.33 7.25 1.77
CA TRP A 66 5.04 6.38 2.73
C TRP A 66 5.31 7.07 4.06
N GLU A 67 5.59 8.36 4.10
CA GLU A 67 5.78 9.08 5.38
C GLU A 67 4.54 9.01 6.26
N ALA A 68 3.36 9.22 5.67
CA ALA A 68 2.09 9.12 6.39
C ALA A 68 1.78 7.68 6.80
N MET A 69 2.13 6.71 5.95
CA MET A 69 2.01 5.27 6.26
C MET A 69 2.89 4.88 7.44
N HIS A 70 4.15 5.30 7.45
CA HIS A 70 5.08 5.03 8.54
C HIS A 70 4.62 5.65 9.86
N GLU A 71 4.12 6.89 9.83
CA GLU A 71 3.49 7.51 11.00
C GLU A 71 2.28 6.72 11.49
N ALA A 72 1.44 6.21 10.58
CA ALA A 72 0.29 5.39 10.94
C ALA A 72 0.70 4.06 11.59
N MET A 73 1.72 3.39 11.06
CA MET A 73 2.28 2.16 11.62
C MET A 73 2.81 2.36 13.04
N ASN A 74 3.52 3.47 13.28
CA ASN A 74 4.09 3.83 14.58
C ASN A 74 3.02 4.19 15.63
N ASN A 75 1.89 4.77 15.19
CA ASN A 75 0.76 5.10 16.07
C ASN A 75 -0.28 3.98 16.19
N ASP A 76 -0.03 2.84 15.54
CA ASP A 76 -0.91 1.66 15.52
C ASP A 76 -2.36 1.98 15.08
N VAL A 77 -2.49 2.90 14.11
CA VAL A 77 -3.80 3.27 13.56
C VAL A 77 -4.14 2.42 12.34
N VAL A 78 -5.43 2.15 12.19
CA VAL A 78 -5.92 1.26 11.12
C VAL A 78 -5.77 1.93 9.76
N MET A 79 -5.32 1.17 8.77
CA MET A 79 -5.08 1.66 7.42
C MET A 79 -6.16 1.15 6.45
N PHE A 80 -6.75 2.08 5.69
CA PHE A 80 -7.80 1.79 4.73
C PHE A 80 -7.42 2.26 3.34
N VAL A 81 -7.97 1.62 2.31
CA VAL A 81 -8.06 2.20 0.97
C VAL A 81 -9.48 2.69 0.72
N ARG A 82 -9.62 3.92 0.22
CA ARG A 82 -10.88 4.43 -0.31
C ARG A 82 -10.83 4.43 -1.83
N VAL A 83 -11.79 3.77 -2.46
CA VAL A 83 -11.99 3.80 -3.91
C VAL A 83 -13.41 4.27 -4.18
N ASN A 84 -13.55 5.41 -4.83
CA ASN A 84 -14.83 6.11 -4.97
C ASN A 84 -15.45 6.34 -3.57
N GLU A 85 -16.63 5.76 -3.29
CA GLU A 85 -17.36 5.89 -2.02
C GLU A 85 -17.16 4.68 -1.08
N ILE A 86 -16.28 3.73 -1.43
CA ILE A 86 -16.08 2.49 -0.68
C ILE A 86 -14.74 2.56 0.05
N GLU A 87 -14.78 2.39 1.37
CA GLU A 87 -13.60 2.21 2.23
C GLU A 87 -13.43 0.72 2.56
N MET A 88 -12.19 0.25 2.47
CA MET A 88 -11.80 -1.14 2.77
C MET A 88 -10.56 -1.14 3.63
N GLU A 89 -10.56 -1.96 4.69
CA GLU A 89 -9.39 -2.15 5.53
C GLU A 89 -8.31 -2.91 4.77
N LEU A 90 -7.07 -2.45 4.88
CA LEU A 90 -5.90 -3.15 4.38
C LEU A 90 -5.34 -4.01 5.51
N GLU A 91 -6.05 -5.09 5.84
CA GLU A 91 -5.67 -6.00 6.92
C GLU A 91 -4.24 -6.52 6.74
N GLY A 92 -3.48 -6.65 7.83
CA GLY A 92 -2.11 -7.16 7.79
C GLY A 92 -1.10 -6.28 7.04
N LEU A 93 -1.48 -5.07 6.59
CA LEU A 93 -0.59 -4.21 5.81
C LEU A 93 0.66 -3.81 6.59
N LYS A 94 0.52 -3.53 7.90
CA LYS A 94 1.64 -3.14 8.74
C LYS A 94 2.68 -4.26 8.80
N GLU A 95 2.25 -5.47 9.15
CA GLU A 95 3.12 -6.64 9.29
C GLU A 95 3.83 -6.98 7.97
N GLU A 96 3.11 -6.91 6.85
CA GLU A 96 3.70 -7.17 5.53
C GLU A 96 4.71 -6.09 5.12
N VAL A 97 4.43 -4.80 5.40
CA VAL A 97 5.37 -3.72 5.09
C VAL A 97 6.61 -3.83 5.99
N GLU A 98 6.46 -4.11 7.29
CA GLU A 98 7.60 -4.32 8.20
C GLU A 98 8.49 -5.45 7.70
N TYR A 99 7.90 -6.61 7.40
CA TYR A 99 8.63 -7.74 6.82
C TYR A 99 9.32 -7.37 5.51
N LEU A 100 8.64 -6.63 4.63
CA LEU A 100 9.17 -6.24 3.34
C LEU A 100 10.33 -5.26 3.45
N VAL A 101 10.26 -4.28 4.37
CA VAL A 101 11.33 -3.32 4.64
C VAL A 101 12.61 -4.04 5.08
N GLU A 102 12.49 -5.01 6.01
CA GLU A 102 13.63 -5.82 6.46
C GLU A 102 14.32 -6.58 5.31
N ASN A 103 13.55 -7.01 4.30
CA ASN A 103 14.10 -7.72 3.13
C ASN A 103 14.75 -6.77 2.09
N ILE A 104 14.35 -5.50 2.08
CA ILE A 104 14.86 -4.47 1.16
C ILE A 104 16.13 -3.82 1.70
N GLU A 105 16.26 -3.67 3.02
CA GLU A 105 17.40 -3.02 3.67
C GLU A 105 18.74 -3.55 3.15
N GLY A 106 19.58 -2.65 2.61
CA GLY A 106 20.89 -2.98 2.05
C GLY A 106 20.88 -3.91 0.83
N ASN A 107 19.72 -4.24 0.26
CA ASN A 107 19.59 -5.20 -0.84
C ASN A 107 19.38 -4.52 -2.20
N ALA A 108 20.49 -4.13 -2.84
CA ALA A 108 20.48 -3.45 -4.13
C ALA A 108 19.77 -4.20 -5.28
N ASN A 109 19.43 -5.49 -5.13
CA ASN A 109 18.67 -6.25 -6.14
C ASN A 109 17.25 -5.72 -6.35
N TYR A 110 16.70 -4.95 -5.39
CA TYR A 110 15.41 -4.29 -5.52
C TYR A 110 15.50 -2.94 -6.25
N GLY A 111 16.70 -2.50 -6.64
CA GLY A 111 16.99 -1.20 -7.23
C GLY A 111 17.45 -0.20 -6.17
N GLU A 112 18.62 0.42 -6.40
CA GLU A 112 19.26 1.32 -5.43
C GLU A 112 18.35 2.50 -5.03
N GLU A 113 17.58 3.04 -5.98
CA GLU A 113 16.66 4.14 -5.73
C GLU A 113 15.54 3.74 -4.76
N LEU A 114 14.96 2.55 -4.96
CA LEU A 114 13.94 2.03 -4.06
C LEU A 114 14.51 1.75 -2.67
N VAL A 115 15.65 1.05 -2.58
CA VAL A 115 16.30 0.73 -1.30
C VAL A 115 16.55 2.02 -0.52
N THR A 116 17.13 3.03 -1.16
CA THR A 116 17.39 4.33 -0.55
C THR A 116 16.10 5.03 -0.09
N ALA A 117 15.03 4.98 -0.90
CA ALA A 117 13.75 5.61 -0.56
C ALA A 117 13.06 4.91 0.63
N VAL A 118 13.14 3.58 0.69
CA VAL A 118 12.62 2.79 1.80
C VAL A 118 13.40 3.08 3.07
N GLU A 119 14.73 2.97 3.02
CA GLU A 119 15.60 3.26 4.16
C GLU A 119 15.35 4.66 4.71
N LYS A 120 15.27 5.68 3.85
CA LYS A 120 15.03 7.06 4.29
C LYS A 120 13.73 7.27 5.06
N VAL A 121 12.68 6.49 4.77
CA VAL A 121 11.36 6.68 5.36
C VAL A 121 11.13 5.78 6.56
N PHE A 122 11.61 4.53 6.51
CA PHE A 122 11.27 3.48 7.46
C PHE A 122 12.42 3.08 8.41
N LEU A 123 13.65 3.54 8.19
CA LEU A 123 14.85 3.19 8.98
C LEU A 123 15.60 4.43 9.50
#